data_AF-A0A0G0G8X0-F1
#
_entry.id   AF-A0A0G0G8X0-F1
#
_cell.length_a   1.000
_cell.length_b   1.000
_cell.length_c   1.000
_cell.angle_alpha   90.00
_cell.angle_beta   90.00
_cell.angle_gamma   90.00
#
_symmetry.space_group_name_H-M   'P 1'
#
loop_
_entity.id
_entity.type
_entity.pdbx_description
1 polymer ?
#
loop_
_entity_poly.entity_id
_entity_poly.type
_entity_poly.pdbx_seq_one_letter_code
_entity_poly.pdbx_strand_id
1 'polypeptide(L)'
;MIFAPIETKAYDEYSYYRFASNPEPINPVPIISSIKPSSIDKIRGRTTITIIGNGFTPDSVVRKNNSNRTTTFIDSKHLLVDIFPSDAYNQNEFYLTVLNGEPGGGFSNASLFTIKNNITTTNYSTTQNSSNSNYNTNYSNTSEENNSVSASDFNESYGSLTANALLGSNSFMPTGLVQWIIFVILIVLIIFLWRHVHRSKEKYMLEPMKHA
;
A
#
# COMPACT_ATOMS: atom_id res chain seq x y z
N MET A 1 -98.74 -8.71 -9.23
CA MET A 1 -97.70 -7.67 -9.29
C MET A 1 -96.44 -8.28 -8.70
N ILE A 2 -95.50 -8.69 -9.55
CA ILE A 2 -94.29 -9.43 -9.16
C ILE A 2 -93.16 -8.41 -9.09
N PHE A 3 -92.63 -8.15 -7.89
CA PHE A 3 -91.43 -7.33 -7.73
C PHE A 3 -90.20 -8.21 -7.95
N ALA A 4 -89.40 -7.88 -8.97
CA ALA A 4 -88.05 -8.42 -9.10
C ALA A 4 -87.16 -7.81 -8.01
N PRO A 5 -86.23 -8.58 -7.41
CA PRO A 5 -85.25 -8.02 -6.49
C PRO A 5 -84.26 -7.16 -7.27
N ILE A 6 -84.00 -5.95 -6.78
CA ILE A 6 -82.97 -5.08 -7.32
C ILE A 6 -81.65 -5.62 -6.78
N GLU A 7 -80.90 -6.38 -7.57
CA GLU A 7 -79.51 -6.69 -7.24
C GLU A 7 -78.71 -5.39 -7.31
N THR A 8 -78.54 -4.73 -6.17
CA THR A 8 -77.49 -3.74 -5.99
C THR A 8 -76.16 -4.48 -6.07
N LYS A 9 -75.52 -4.44 -7.24
CA LYS A 9 -74.09 -4.73 -7.38
C LYS A 9 -73.37 -3.76 -6.44
N ALA A 10 -73.00 -4.24 -5.26
CA ALA A 10 -72.03 -3.56 -4.42
C ALA A 10 -70.75 -3.48 -5.25
N TYR A 11 -70.41 -2.27 -5.71
CA TYR A 11 -69.12 -1.99 -6.27
C TYR A 11 -68.13 -2.06 -5.11
N ASP A 12 -67.48 -3.21 -4.93
CA ASP A 12 -66.30 -3.33 -4.08
C ASP A 12 -65.12 -2.65 -4.79
N GLU A 13 -65.17 -1.31 -4.90
CA GLU A 13 -64.15 -0.49 -5.56
C GLU A 13 -63.05 -0.08 -4.56
N TYR A 14 -62.52 -1.05 -3.81
CA TYR A 14 -61.44 -0.79 -2.83
C TYR A 14 -60.25 -1.75 -2.92
N SER A 15 -59.99 -2.34 -4.08
CA SER A 15 -58.79 -3.19 -4.25
C SER A 15 -57.94 -2.83 -5.47
N TYR A 16 -57.69 -1.53 -5.69
CA TYR A 16 -56.65 -1.10 -6.63
C TYR A 16 -55.81 0.07 -6.13
N TYR A 17 -55.49 0.11 -4.82
CA TYR A 17 -54.18 0.61 -4.43
C TYR A 17 -53.18 -0.49 -4.77
N ARG A 18 -52.80 -0.56 -6.04
CA ARG A 18 -51.55 -1.23 -6.40
C ARG A 18 -50.50 -0.66 -5.45
N PHE A 19 -49.69 -1.53 -4.86
CA PHE A 19 -48.39 -1.16 -4.34
C PHE A 19 -47.60 -0.55 -5.50
N ALA A 20 -47.89 0.70 -5.86
CA ALA A 20 -47.03 1.49 -6.69
C ALA A 20 -45.79 1.63 -5.83
N SER A 21 -44.82 0.75 -6.07
CA SER A 21 -43.48 0.86 -5.53
C SER A 21 -43.07 2.30 -5.83
N ASN A 22 -43.03 3.15 -4.80
CA ASN A 22 -42.45 4.48 -4.94
C ASN A 22 -41.04 4.22 -5.48
N PRO A 23 -40.72 4.60 -6.74
CA PRO A 23 -39.44 4.23 -7.31
C PRO A 23 -38.38 4.86 -6.43
N GLU A 24 -37.54 4.03 -5.82
CA GLU A 24 -36.43 4.54 -5.04
C GLU A 24 -35.60 5.45 -5.94
N PRO A 25 -35.19 6.63 -5.45
CA PRO A 25 -34.37 7.54 -6.24
C PRO A 25 -33.09 6.81 -6.68
N ILE A 26 -32.87 6.75 -7.99
CA ILE A 26 -31.71 6.09 -8.58
C ILE A 26 -30.48 6.97 -8.36
N ASN A 27 -29.43 6.40 -7.78
CA ASN A 27 -28.15 7.07 -7.60
C ASN A 27 -27.43 7.19 -8.94
N PRO A 28 -26.87 8.37 -9.29
CA PRO A 28 -26.05 8.51 -10.48
C PRO A 28 -24.73 7.72 -10.35
N VAL A 29 -24.13 7.35 -11.48
CA VAL A 29 -22.75 6.85 -11.52
C VAL A 29 -21.79 8.03 -11.27
N PRO A 30 -20.92 7.97 -10.26
CA PRO A 30 -20.05 9.09 -9.91
C PRO A 30 -18.92 9.26 -10.94
N ILE A 31 -18.42 10.48 -11.11
CA ILE A 31 -17.26 10.79 -11.97
C ILE A 31 -16.27 11.64 -11.17
N ILE A 32 -14.99 11.27 -11.19
CA ILE A 32 -13.91 12.07 -10.64
C ILE A 32 -13.30 12.91 -11.75
N SER A 33 -13.36 14.24 -11.60
CA SER A 33 -12.76 15.20 -12.53
C SER A 33 -11.34 15.59 -12.10
N SER A 34 -11.10 15.77 -10.79
CA SER A 34 -9.76 16.04 -10.26
C SER A 34 -9.64 15.75 -8.77
N ILE A 35 -8.40 15.62 -8.28
CA ILE A 35 -8.08 15.47 -6.86
C ILE A 35 -7.20 16.66 -6.44
N LYS A 36 -7.50 17.27 -5.28
CA LYS A 36 -6.74 18.38 -4.72
C LYS A 36 -6.32 18.13 -3.27
N PRO A 37 -5.03 18.20 -2.94
CA PRO A 37 -3.88 18.15 -3.87
C PRO A 37 -3.84 16.80 -4.61
N SER A 38 -3.33 16.74 -5.85
CA SER A 38 -3.14 15.48 -6.59
C SER A 38 -1.85 14.74 -6.22
N SER A 39 -0.94 15.44 -5.54
CA SER A 39 0.30 14.87 -5.02
C SER A 39 0.76 15.54 -3.75
N ILE A 40 1.46 14.79 -2.90
CA ILE A 40 2.02 15.25 -1.63
C ILE A 40 3.38 14.59 -1.38
N ASP A 41 4.29 15.27 -0.68
CA ASP A 41 5.66 14.76 -0.48
C ASP A 41 5.73 13.57 0.48
N LYS A 42 5.02 13.64 1.60
CA LYS A 42 4.97 12.52 2.55
C LYS A 42 3.72 12.61 3.39
N ILE A 43 3.07 11.48 3.61
CA ILE A 43 1.95 11.37 4.56
C ILE A 43 2.54 11.09 5.93
N ARG A 44 2.64 12.13 6.77
CA ARG A 44 3.16 12.05 8.14
C ARG A 44 2.06 11.84 9.20
N GLY A 45 0.82 12.11 8.84
CA GLY A 45 -0.36 12.00 9.69
C GLY A 45 -1.62 11.94 8.84
N ARG A 46 -2.78 12.18 9.46
CA ARG A 46 -4.04 12.29 8.71
C ARG A 46 -3.97 13.47 7.75
N THR A 47 -4.12 13.20 6.46
CA THR A 47 -4.13 14.21 5.40
C THR A 47 -5.47 14.17 4.71
N THR A 48 -6.20 15.27 4.77
CA THR A 48 -7.49 15.41 4.08
C THR A 48 -7.25 15.92 2.66
N ILE A 49 -7.85 15.25 1.68
CA ILE A 49 -7.81 15.66 0.27
C ILE A 49 -9.25 15.86 -0.24
N THR A 50 -9.41 16.75 -1.21
CA THR A 50 -10.69 17.02 -1.87
C THR A 50 -10.78 16.25 -3.17
N ILE A 51 -11.83 15.46 -3.34
CA ILE A 51 -12.23 14.84 -4.61
C ILE A 51 -13.25 15.76 -5.26
N ILE A 52 -12.96 16.19 -6.48
CA ILE A 52 -13.80 17.09 -7.27
C ILE A 52 -14.36 16.29 -8.45
N GLY A 53 -15.67 16.37 -8.66
CA GLY A 53 -16.34 15.53 -9.64
C GLY A 53 -17.81 15.89 -9.85
N ASN A 54 -18.58 14.88 -10.24
CA ASN A 54 -20.02 14.99 -10.48
C ASN A 54 -20.72 13.71 -10.04
N GLY A 55 -21.98 13.86 -9.66
CA GLY A 55 -22.85 12.73 -9.32
C GLY A 55 -22.50 12.09 -7.97
N PHE A 56 -21.94 12.84 -7.02
CA PHE A 56 -21.79 12.33 -5.66
C PHE A 56 -23.11 12.40 -4.90
N THR A 57 -23.31 11.45 -4.01
CA THR A 57 -24.48 11.28 -3.15
C THR A 57 -24.04 11.23 -1.68
N PRO A 58 -24.94 11.43 -0.71
CA PRO A 58 -24.58 11.38 0.71
C PRO A 58 -23.97 10.05 1.18
N ASP A 59 -24.26 8.96 0.49
CA ASP A 59 -23.71 7.61 0.71
C ASP A 59 -22.43 7.32 -0.09
N SER A 60 -21.89 8.29 -0.85
CA SER A 60 -20.66 8.12 -1.61
C SER A 60 -19.48 7.73 -0.71
N VAL A 61 -18.74 6.71 -1.11
CA VAL A 61 -17.51 6.24 -0.42
C VAL A 61 -16.32 6.29 -1.35
N VAL A 62 -15.27 7.02 -0.97
CA VAL A 62 -13.97 6.98 -1.65
C VAL A 62 -13.22 5.70 -1.28
N ARG A 63 -12.63 5.04 -2.28
CA ARG A 63 -11.85 3.80 -2.13
C ARG A 63 -10.45 3.98 -2.69
N LYS A 64 -9.45 3.44 -1.98
CA LYS A 64 -8.07 3.27 -2.45
C LYS A 64 -7.84 1.80 -2.74
N ASN A 65 -7.56 1.43 -3.99
CA ASN A 65 -7.32 0.03 -4.41
C ASN A 65 -8.27 -0.97 -3.70
N ASN A 66 -9.58 -0.72 -3.79
CA ASN A 66 -10.66 -1.52 -3.17
C ASN A 66 -10.83 -1.41 -1.63
N SER A 67 -10.05 -0.59 -0.94
CA SER A 67 -10.22 -0.34 0.50
C SER A 67 -10.94 0.99 0.74
N ASN A 68 -12.03 0.97 1.52
CA ASN A 68 -12.82 2.16 1.80
C ASN A 68 -12.03 3.15 2.68
N ARG A 69 -12.21 4.45 2.45
CA ARG A 69 -11.64 5.53 3.25
C ARG A 69 -12.74 6.38 3.85
N THR A 70 -12.47 6.97 5.01
CA THR A 70 -13.39 7.91 5.65
C THR A 70 -13.68 9.05 4.68
N THR A 71 -14.93 9.14 4.27
CA THR A 71 -15.41 10.09 3.25
C THR A 71 -16.44 11.00 3.89
N THR A 72 -16.28 12.31 3.69
CA THR A 72 -17.26 13.32 4.10
C THR A 72 -17.87 13.91 2.83
N PHE A 73 -19.18 13.74 2.67
CA PHE A 73 -19.95 14.37 1.62
C PHE A 73 -20.12 15.86 1.90
N ILE A 74 -19.74 16.70 0.94
CA ILE A 74 -19.96 18.15 1.01
C ILE A 74 -21.13 18.52 0.10
N ASP A 75 -21.04 18.16 -1.17
CA ASP A 75 -22.08 18.33 -2.17
C ASP A 75 -21.93 17.31 -3.31
N SER A 76 -22.80 17.37 -4.31
CA SER A 76 -22.78 16.44 -5.46
C SER A 76 -21.54 16.52 -6.36
N LYS A 77 -20.61 17.44 -6.07
CA LYS A 77 -19.37 17.68 -6.80
C LYS A 77 -18.11 17.64 -5.93
N HIS A 78 -18.25 17.60 -4.60
CA HIS A 78 -17.13 17.65 -3.68
C HIS A 78 -17.26 16.60 -2.57
N LEU A 79 -16.22 15.78 -2.41
CA LEU A 79 -16.01 14.91 -1.27
C LEU A 79 -14.70 15.28 -0.58
N LEU A 80 -14.65 15.18 0.74
CA LEU A 80 -13.41 15.13 1.48
C LEU A 80 -13.09 13.69 1.83
N VAL A 81 -11.83 13.29 1.71
CA VAL A 81 -11.38 11.97 2.12
C VAL A 81 -10.10 12.09 2.93
N ASP A 82 -10.02 11.30 4.00
CA ASP A 82 -8.85 11.21 4.84
C ASP A 82 -7.93 10.09 4.36
N ILE A 83 -6.66 10.44 4.15
CA ILE A 83 -5.57 9.54 3.80
C ILE A 83 -4.60 9.44 4.97
N PHE A 84 -4.15 8.22 5.27
CA PHE A 84 -3.30 7.91 6.41
C PHE A 84 -1.89 7.44 5.97
N PRO A 85 -0.86 7.51 6.85
CA PRO A 85 0.48 7.04 6.50
C PRO A 85 0.54 5.57 6.05
N SER A 86 -0.38 4.73 6.55
CA SER A 86 -0.54 3.34 6.12
C SER A 86 -0.88 3.19 4.64
N ASP A 87 -1.48 4.22 4.02
CA ASP A 87 -1.88 4.19 2.61
C ASP A 87 -0.68 4.31 1.67
N ALA A 88 0.40 4.93 2.17
CA ALA A 88 1.68 5.16 1.50
C ALA A 88 2.71 4.05 1.72
N TYR A 89 2.37 3.01 2.49
CA TYR A 89 3.35 1.99 2.86
C TYR A 89 3.80 1.21 1.60
N ASN A 90 5.08 1.36 1.23
CA ASN A 90 5.69 0.75 0.03
C ASN A 90 5.10 1.17 -1.33
N GLN A 91 4.30 2.24 -1.40
CA GLN A 91 3.66 2.69 -2.64
C GLN A 91 3.82 4.20 -2.79
N ASN A 92 4.43 4.63 -3.90
CA ASN A 92 4.61 6.05 -4.23
C ASN A 92 3.41 6.61 -5.01
N GLU A 93 2.42 5.79 -5.33
CA GLU A 93 1.20 6.20 -6.00
C GLU A 93 0.08 5.18 -5.77
N PHE A 94 -1.16 5.64 -5.86
CA PHE A 94 -2.34 4.77 -5.80
C PHE A 94 -3.52 5.39 -6.54
N TYR A 95 -4.50 4.54 -6.89
CA TYR A 95 -5.72 4.98 -7.55
C TYR A 95 -6.85 5.16 -6.54
N LEU A 96 -7.60 6.23 -6.72
CA LEU A 96 -8.84 6.52 -6.01
C LEU A 96 -10.04 6.32 -6.92
N THR A 97 -11.08 5.71 -6.39
CA THR A 97 -12.42 5.60 -7.00
C THR A 97 -13.47 6.05 -6.00
N VAL A 98 -14.62 6.51 -6.48
CA VAL A 98 -15.81 6.77 -5.68
C VAL A 98 -16.84 5.69 -5.97
N LEU A 99 -17.49 5.18 -4.93
CA LEU A 99 -18.62 4.26 -5.03
C LEU A 99 -19.89 4.98 -4.55
N ASN A 100 -20.92 5.02 -5.38
CA ASN A 100 -22.29 5.31 -4.94
C ASN A 100 -23.06 4.00 -4.79
N GLY A 101 -23.93 3.90 -3.79
CA GLY A 101 -24.72 2.69 -3.53
C GLY A 101 -25.78 2.42 -4.59
N GLU A 102 -26.34 1.21 -4.53
CA GLU A 102 -27.57 0.86 -5.25
C GLU A 102 -28.78 1.60 -4.65
N PRO A 103 -29.85 1.85 -5.42
CA PRO A 103 -30.07 1.45 -6.81
C PRO A 103 -29.33 2.34 -7.84
N GLY A 104 -28.76 1.68 -8.86
CA GLY A 104 -28.21 2.28 -10.09
C GLY A 104 -26.86 2.98 -10.03
N GLY A 105 -26.30 3.22 -8.84
CA GLY A 105 -24.95 3.77 -8.67
C GLY A 105 -23.83 2.87 -9.22
N GLY A 106 -22.63 2.96 -8.63
CA GLY A 106 -21.48 2.21 -9.09
C GLY A 106 -20.16 2.92 -8.85
N PHE A 107 -19.11 2.45 -9.51
CA PHE A 107 -17.76 3.03 -9.41
C PHE A 107 -17.53 4.15 -10.41
N SER A 108 -16.80 5.16 -9.98
CA SER A 108 -16.24 6.18 -10.86
C SER A 108 -15.07 5.66 -11.69
N ASN A 109 -14.59 6.50 -12.61
CA ASN A 109 -13.24 6.37 -13.16
C ASN A 109 -12.19 6.37 -12.03
N ALA A 110 -11.06 5.70 -12.27
CA ALA A 110 -9.91 5.72 -11.39
C ALA A 110 -9.11 7.01 -11.59
N SER A 111 -8.73 7.66 -10.50
CA SER A 111 -7.91 8.87 -10.52
C SER A 111 -6.61 8.63 -9.74
N LEU A 112 -5.48 8.97 -10.34
CA LEU A 112 -4.15 8.74 -9.76
C LEU A 112 -3.83 9.78 -8.69
N PHE A 113 -3.31 9.32 -7.56
CA PHE A 113 -2.74 10.14 -6.51
C PHE A 113 -1.28 9.76 -6.28
N THR A 114 -0.39 10.75 -6.27
CA THR A 114 1.07 10.51 -6.19
C THR A 114 1.66 10.99 -4.87
N ILE A 115 2.51 10.17 -4.28
CA ILE A 115 3.33 10.50 -3.11
C ILE A 115 4.76 10.76 -3.60
N LYS A 116 5.22 12.00 -3.51
CA LYS A 116 6.56 12.42 -3.95
C LYS A 116 7.59 12.12 -2.87
N ASN A 117 8.31 11.02 -2.99
CA ASN A 117 9.45 10.78 -2.10
C ASN A 117 10.56 11.78 -2.41
N ASN A 118 10.62 12.87 -1.65
CA ASN A 118 11.84 13.66 -1.52
C ASN A 118 12.85 12.79 -0.78
N ILE A 119 13.63 12.00 -1.51
CA ILE A 119 14.81 11.32 -0.98
C ILE A 119 15.81 12.39 -0.58
N THR A 120 15.70 12.88 0.65
CA THR A 120 16.81 13.56 1.30
C THR A 120 17.82 12.47 1.60
N THR A 121 18.83 12.34 0.74
CA THR A 121 20.07 11.66 1.12
C THR A 121 20.63 12.44 2.30
N THR A 122 20.32 12.00 3.53
CA THR A 122 21.04 12.47 4.71
C THR A 122 22.43 11.86 4.59
N ASN A 123 23.31 12.58 3.90
CA ASN A 123 24.75 12.38 4.05
C ASN A 123 25.04 12.67 5.51
N TYR A 124 25.09 11.63 6.34
CA TYR A 124 25.69 11.74 7.66
C TYR A 124 27.18 11.98 7.42
N SER A 125 27.59 13.25 7.41
CA SER A 125 28.99 13.63 7.48
C SER A 125 29.48 13.28 8.89
N THR A 126 30.11 12.12 9.05
CA THR A 126 31.05 11.92 10.14
C THR A 126 32.19 12.89 9.93
N THR A 127 32.39 13.82 10.87
CA THR A 127 33.57 14.68 10.94
C THR A 127 34.80 13.79 11.08
N GLN A 128 35.47 13.49 9.97
CA GLN A 128 36.92 13.28 10.00
C GLN A 128 37.56 14.57 9.49
N ASN A 129 38.41 15.08 10.35
CA ASN A 129 38.98 16.40 10.23
C ASN A 129 39.95 16.44 9.03
N SER A 130 39.75 17.44 8.17
CA SER A 130 40.70 18.00 7.19
C SER A 130 41.08 17.09 6.00
N SER A 131 40.93 17.46 4.73
CA SER A 131 41.04 18.79 4.12
C SER A 131 40.35 18.80 2.76
N ASN A 132 39.55 19.84 2.50
CA ASN A 132 39.40 20.55 1.23
C ASN A 132 39.45 19.72 -0.07
N SER A 133 38.28 19.41 -0.66
CA SER A 133 37.99 19.86 -2.04
C SER A 133 36.54 19.54 -2.43
N ASN A 134 35.88 20.55 -2.98
CA ASN A 134 34.57 20.48 -3.61
C ASN A 134 34.58 19.46 -4.76
N TYR A 135 33.71 18.45 -4.71
CA TYR A 135 33.15 17.86 -5.92
C TYR A 135 31.67 17.54 -5.73
N ASN A 136 30.88 18.45 -6.29
CA ASN A 136 29.52 18.27 -6.71
C ASN A 136 29.49 17.21 -7.84
N THR A 137 28.70 16.15 -7.71
CA THR A 137 28.38 15.26 -8.84
C THR A 137 26.86 15.21 -9.03
N ASN A 138 26.37 16.31 -9.61
CA ASN A 138 25.20 16.33 -10.45
C ASN A 138 25.37 15.28 -11.55
N TYR A 139 24.45 14.30 -11.62
CA TYR A 139 24.26 13.52 -12.83
C TYR A 139 23.43 14.37 -13.81
N SER A 140 24.13 15.04 -14.71
CA SER A 140 23.58 15.59 -15.94
C SER A 140 24.51 15.17 -17.08
N ASN A 141 23.98 14.39 -18.01
CA ASN A 141 24.65 14.00 -19.26
C ASN A 141 25.13 15.24 -20.03
N THR A 142 26.33 15.17 -20.65
CA THR A 142 26.57 15.26 -22.12
C THR A 142 28.04 15.56 -22.44
N SER A 143 28.63 14.70 -23.29
CA SER A 143 29.62 14.94 -24.37
C SER A 143 30.91 15.77 -24.15
N GLU A 144 31.99 15.16 -24.65
CA GLU A 144 33.22 15.73 -25.26
C GLU A 144 34.44 16.07 -24.38
N GLU A 145 35.39 15.12 -24.44
CA GLU A 145 36.83 15.27 -24.76
C GLU A 145 37.69 16.32 -24.02
N ASN A 146 38.62 15.86 -23.17
CA ASN A 146 40.07 15.93 -23.45
C ASN A 146 40.93 15.28 -22.35
N ASN A 147 41.90 14.49 -22.82
CA ASN A 147 42.80 13.60 -22.10
C ASN A 147 43.77 14.30 -21.14
N SER A 148 44.01 13.68 -19.98
CA SER A 148 45.38 13.50 -19.49
C SER A 148 45.51 12.10 -18.89
N VAL A 149 46.22 11.26 -19.64
CA VAL A 149 46.53 9.86 -19.32
C VAL A 149 47.83 9.82 -18.53
N SER A 150 47.89 8.98 -17.50
CA SER A 150 49.14 8.32 -17.12
C SER A 150 48.82 6.85 -16.86
N ALA A 151 49.47 6.03 -17.69
CA ALA A 151 49.29 4.60 -17.94
C ALA A 151 49.60 3.73 -16.70
N SER A 152 48.73 2.76 -16.37
CA SER A 152 48.81 1.31 -16.68
C SER A 152 49.85 0.59 -15.79
N ASP A 153 49.66 -0.57 -15.14
CA ASP A 153 48.85 -1.78 -15.31
C ASP A 153 48.75 -2.43 -13.90
N PHE A 154 47.66 -2.97 -13.36
CA PHE A 154 46.74 -3.98 -13.90
C PHE A 154 45.29 -3.65 -13.55
N ASN A 155 44.47 -3.62 -14.59
CA ASN A 155 43.03 -3.73 -14.55
C ASN A 155 42.66 -5.21 -14.38
N GLU A 156 42.31 -5.62 -13.16
CA GLU A 156 41.43 -6.78 -13.00
C GLU A 156 40.18 -6.30 -12.27
N SER A 157 39.12 -6.29 -13.06
CA SER A 157 37.74 -6.08 -12.67
C SER A 157 37.35 -7.06 -11.56
N TYR A 158 37.54 -6.66 -10.31
CA TYR A 158 36.62 -7.02 -9.24
C TYR A 158 35.98 -5.74 -8.73
N GLY A 159 34.92 -5.35 -9.42
CA GLY A 159 33.88 -4.54 -8.82
C GLY A 159 33.46 -5.17 -7.49
N SER A 160 33.25 -4.31 -6.50
CA SER A 160 32.27 -4.52 -5.44
C SER A 160 32.39 -5.82 -4.63
N LEU A 161 33.50 -6.09 -3.94
CA LEU A 161 33.48 -7.09 -2.84
C LEU A 161 34.29 -6.73 -1.58
N THR A 162 35.18 -5.73 -1.59
CA THR A 162 36.20 -5.63 -0.52
C THR A 162 36.11 -4.42 0.42
N ALA A 163 35.23 -3.44 0.22
CA ALA A 163 35.22 -2.26 1.09
C ALA A 163 34.42 -2.41 2.41
N ASN A 164 33.53 -3.40 2.53
CA ASN A 164 32.60 -3.51 3.67
C ASN A 164 32.80 -4.74 4.56
N ALA A 165 33.79 -5.59 4.29
CA ALA A 165 34.01 -6.84 5.05
C ALA A 165 34.96 -6.69 6.25
N LEU A 166 35.66 -5.56 6.39
CA LEU A 166 36.74 -5.41 7.40
C LEU A 166 36.29 -4.76 8.72
N LEU A 167 35.17 -4.04 8.76
CA LEU A 167 34.68 -3.39 9.98
C LEU A 167 33.17 -3.61 10.11
N GLY A 168 32.80 -4.49 11.05
CA GLY A 168 31.44 -4.97 11.26
C GLY A 168 30.48 -3.93 11.83
N SER A 169 30.15 -2.89 11.07
CA SER A 169 29.11 -1.93 11.42
C SER A 169 27.97 -1.93 10.39
N ASN A 170 26.93 -2.70 10.72
CA ASN A 170 25.50 -2.33 10.62
C ASN A 170 24.80 -2.16 9.25
N SER A 171 24.97 -3.02 8.23
CA SER A 171 24.07 -2.95 7.04
C SER A 171 23.89 -4.21 6.18
N PHE A 172 23.99 -5.43 6.72
CA PHE A 172 23.74 -6.67 5.92
C PHE A 172 22.41 -7.36 6.20
N MET A 173 21.38 -6.60 6.61
CA MET A 173 20.02 -7.11 6.76
C MET A 173 19.11 -6.35 5.78
N PRO A 174 18.71 -6.94 4.63
CA PRO A 174 17.75 -6.30 3.73
C PRO A 174 16.43 -6.06 4.47
N THR A 175 15.91 -4.83 4.44
CA THR A 175 14.69 -4.46 5.15
C THR A 175 13.44 -4.99 4.44
N GLY A 176 12.34 -5.20 5.17
CA GLY A 176 11.06 -5.67 4.62
C GLY A 176 10.90 -7.20 4.63
N LEU A 177 10.25 -7.77 3.61
CA LEU A 177 9.91 -9.21 3.56
C LEU A 177 11.14 -10.12 3.63
N VAL A 178 12.29 -9.67 3.10
CA VAL A 178 13.54 -10.44 3.13
C VAL A 178 14.07 -10.59 4.56
N GLN A 179 13.90 -9.58 5.42
CA GLN A 179 14.25 -9.67 6.85
C GLN A 179 13.44 -10.75 7.56
N TRP A 180 12.13 -10.81 7.29
CA TRP A 180 11.25 -11.82 7.88
C TRP A 180 11.63 -13.24 7.43
N ILE A 181 12.01 -13.41 6.16
CA ILE A 181 12.49 -14.69 5.63
C ILE A 181 13.80 -15.11 6.33
N ILE A 182 14.76 -14.20 6.48
CA ILE A 182 16.04 -14.48 7.17
C ILE A 182 15.81 -14.83 8.64
N PHE A 183 14.90 -14.14 9.32
CA PHE A 183 14.58 -14.40 10.73
C PHE A 183 13.98 -15.80 10.94
N VAL A 184 13.05 -16.21 10.06
CA VAL A 184 12.47 -17.56 10.10
C VAL A 184 13.53 -18.64 9.87
N ILE A 185 14.43 -18.44 8.90
CA ILE A 185 15.53 -19.38 8.62
C ILE A 185 16.46 -19.51 9.84
N LEU A 186 16.78 -18.38 10.49
CA LEU A 186 17.65 -18.35 11.66
C LEU A 186 17.03 -19.10 12.85
N ILE A 187 15.73 -18.93 13.10
CA ILE A 187 15.01 -19.66 14.16
C ILE A 187 15.06 -21.19 13.91
N VAL A 188 14.80 -21.62 12.67
CA VAL A 188 14.83 -23.05 12.31
C VAL A 188 16.23 -23.65 12.52
N LEU A 189 17.28 -22.90 12.18
CA LEU A 189 18.66 -23.34 12.35
C LEU A 189 19.04 -23.50 13.83
N ILE A 190 18.60 -22.59 14.70
CA ILE A 190 18.79 -22.69 16.15
C ILE A 190 18.11 -23.94 16.71
N ILE A 191 16.86 -24.20 16.31
CA ILE A 191 16.12 -25.39 16.74
C ILE A 191 16.83 -26.67 16.27
N PHE A 192 17.34 -26.66 15.02
CA PHE A 192 18.06 -27.80 14.47
C PHE A 192 19.37 -28.09 15.22
N LEU A 193 20.16 -27.05 15.52
CA LEU A 193 21.39 -27.18 16.29
C LEU A 193 21.13 -27.65 17.72
N TRP A 194 20.10 -27.12 18.38
CA TRP A 194 19.71 -27.57 19.71
C TRP A 194 19.33 -29.05 19.72
N ARG A 195 18.54 -29.49 18.73
CA ARG A 195 18.17 -30.89 18.54
C ARG A 195 19.36 -31.79 18.21
N HIS A 196 20.34 -31.29 17.45
CA HIS A 196 21.52 -32.05 17.06
C HIS A 196 22.48 -32.25 18.24
N VAL A 197 22.74 -31.19 19.01
CA VAL A 197 23.66 -31.22 20.16
C VAL A 197 23.16 -32.14 21.27
N HIS A 198 21.86 -32.18 21.53
CA HIS A 198 21.29 -32.98 22.62
C HIS A 198 20.96 -34.43 22.23
N ARG A 199 21.33 -34.90 21.02
CA ARG A 199 21.00 -36.25 20.53
C ARG A 199 22.12 -37.30 20.68
N SER A 200 23.11 -37.05 21.52
CA SER A 200 24.18 -38.01 21.77
C SER A 200 24.36 -38.26 23.26
N LYS A 201 23.82 -39.40 23.74
CA LYS A 201 24.41 -40.36 24.69
C LYS A 201 23.35 -41.26 25.33
N GLU A 202 23.10 -42.42 24.73
CA GLU A 202 22.49 -43.58 25.41
C GLU A 202 23.13 -44.85 24.85
N LYS A 203 24.43 -45.05 25.12
CA LYS A 203 25.09 -46.37 25.01
C LYS A 203 26.20 -46.47 26.05
N TYR A 204 25.83 -46.66 27.31
CA TYR A 204 26.76 -47.08 28.33
C TYR A 204 26.41 -48.50 28.79
N MET A 205 27.36 -49.41 28.51
CA MET A 205 27.81 -50.47 29.41
C MET A 205 26.73 -51.40 29.98
N LEU A 206 26.48 -52.50 29.27
CA LEU A 206 25.99 -53.74 29.88
C LEU A 206 26.79 -54.91 29.32
N GLU A 207 28.02 -55.09 29.80
CA GLU A 207 28.65 -56.40 29.76
C GLU A 207 28.90 -56.83 31.22
N PRO A 208 28.12 -57.79 31.77
CA PRO A 208 28.32 -58.25 33.13
C PRO A 208 29.61 -59.06 33.21
N MET A 209 30.52 -58.67 34.11
CA MET A 209 31.67 -59.50 34.47
C MET A 209 31.16 -60.84 35.01
N LYS A 210 31.34 -61.91 34.23
CA LYS A 210 31.09 -63.27 34.69
C LYS A 210 32.18 -63.65 35.69
N HIS A 211 31.82 -63.68 36.97
CA HIS A 211 32.51 -64.50 37.96
C HIS A 211 32.02 -65.94 37.80
N ALA A 212 32.92 -66.83 37.39
CA ALA A 212 33.05 -68.22 37.81
C ALA A 212 34.34 -68.79 37.21
#